data_AF-A0A7H9DRU2-F1
#
_entry.id   AF-A0A7H9DRU2-F1
#
_cell.length_a   1.000
_cell.length_b   1.000
_cell.length_c   1.000
_cell.angle_alpha   90.00
_cell.angle_beta   90.00
_cell.angle_gamma   90.00
#
_symmetry.space_group_name_H-M   'P 1'
#
loop_
_entity.id
_entity.type
_entity.pdbx_description
1 polymer ?
#
loop_
_entity_poly.entity_id
_entity_poly.type
_entity_poly.pdbx_seq_one_letter_code
_entity_poly.pdbx_strand_id
1 'polypeptide(L)'
;MNTTRISNTLQKALNDQITLEAFSAQMYLMLACWADENQLDGIKNFMMKHSQEERVHMVKVMEYVQERGGIVKMSKDEEDWATWNFLQWLVAEQREEEKLALDLLDKAELEGGATMSDVAKFELNKTIGTTGQDFPTADQINPLAE
;
A
#
# COMPACT_ATOMS: atom_id res chain seq x y z
N MET A 1 11.10 -31.24 -9.93
CA MET A 1 10.35 -31.35 -8.67
C MET A 1 9.13 -30.43 -8.81
N ASN A 2 7.91 -30.96 -8.68
CA ASN A 2 6.69 -30.15 -8.64
C ASN A 2 6.52 -29.62 -7.22
N THR A 3 6.99 -28.40 -6.98
CA THR A 3 7.10 -27.78 -5.64
C THR A 3 6.11 -26.64 -5.45
N THR A 4 4.91 -26.74 -6.01
CA THR A 4 3.85 -25.76 -5.74
C THR A 4 3.23 -26.08 -4.38
N ARG A 5 3.90 -25.58 -3.36
CA ARG A 5 3.43 -25.40 -2.00
C ARG A 5 2.17 -24.47 -1.97
N ILE A 6 1.96 -23.42 -2.80
CA ILE A 6 0.75 -22.53 -2.71
C ILE A 6 -0.49 -23.22 -3.20
N SER A 7 -1.58 -23.09 -2.45
CA SER A 7 -2.89 -23.40 -2.99
C SER A 7 -3.09 -22.49 -4.21
N ASN A 8 -3.58 -23.08 -5.31
CA ASN A 8 -3.83 -22.33 -6.53
C ASN A 8 -4.72 -21.10 -6.28
N THR A 9 -5.65 -21.20 -5.31
CA THR A 9 -6.50 -20.08 -4.88
C THR A 9 -5.70 -18.93 -4.30
N LEU A 10 -4.78 -19.20 -3.37
CA LEU A 10 -3.99 -18.13 -2.79
C LEU A 10 -2.96 -17.61 -3.78
N GLN A 11 -2.31 -18.47 -4.56
CA GLN A 11 -1.43 -18.03 -5.63
C GLN A 11 -2.13 -17.05 -6.56
N LYS A 12 -3.37 -17.36 -6.94
CA LYS A 12 -4.19 -16.46 -7.73
C LYS A 12 -4.44 -15.15 -6.98
N ALA A 13 -4.85 -15.19 -5.72
CA ALA A 13 -5.11 -13.98 -4.92
C ALA A 13 -3.86 -13.09 -4.77
N LEU A 14 -2.68 -13.69 -4.55
CA LEU A 14 -1.41 -12.94 -4.48
C LEU A 14 -1.00 -12.36 -5.83
N ASN A 15 -1.25 -13.08 -6.94
CA ASN A 15 -1.03 -12.55 -8.29
C ASN A 15 -2.01 -11.41 -8.63
N ASP A 16 -3.27 -11.55 -8.19
CA ASP A 16 -4.26 -10.48 -8.30
C ASP A 16 -3.79 -9.27 -7.46
N GLN A 17 -3.27 -9.48 -6.24
CA GLN A 17 -2.72 -8.42 -5.39
C GLN A 17 -1.52 -7.73 -6.03
N ILE A 18 -0.56 -8.47 -6.62
CA ILE A 18 0.57 -7.88 -7.38
C ILE A 18 0.05 -6.93 -8.47
N THR A 19 -1.02 -7.33 -9.16
CA THR A 19 -1.64 -6.49 -10.21
C THR A 19 -2.30 -5.26 -9.61
N LEU A 20 -2.94 -5.39 -8.45
CA LEU A 20 -3.54 -4.28 -7.71
C LEU A 20 -2.48 -3.28 -7.26
N GLU A 21 -1.39 -3.71 -6.61
CA GLU A 21 -0.32 -2.80 -6.17
C GLU A 21 0.34 -2.09 -7.37
N ALA A 22 0.56 -2.82 -8.48
CA ALA A 22 1.09 -2.24 -9.70
C ALA A 22 0.16 -1.16 -10.29
N PHE A 23 -1.15 -1.41 -10.25
CA PHE A 23 -2.16 -0.47 -10.73
C PHE A 23 -2.26 0.74 -9.80
N SER A 24 -2.31 0.54 -8.48
CA SER A 24 -2.31 1.59 -7.46
C SER A 24 -1.08 2.49 -7.60
N ALA A 25 0.12 1.91 -7.73
CA ALA A 25 1.36 2.64 -7.98
C ALA A 25 1.25 3.57 -9.19
N GLN A 26 0.66 3.09 -10.30
CA GLN A 26 0.48 3.88 -11.51
C GLN A 26 -0.60 4.95 -11.35
N MET A 27 -1.70 4.65 -10.65
CA MET A 27 -2.74 5.62 -10.34
C MET A 27 -2.21 6.77 -9.50
N TYR A 28 -1.47 6.47 -8.43
CA TYR A 28 -0.81 7.49 -7.60
C TYR A 28 0.17 8.34 -8.39
N LEU A 29 0.94 7.74 -9.31
CA LEU A 29 1.81 8.51 -10.20
C LEU A 29 1.03 9.47 -11.10
N MET A 30 -0.08 9.02 -11.69
CA MET A 30 -0.93 9.88 -12.51
C MET A 30 -1.58 11.01 -11.69
N LEU A 31 -2.01 10.72 -10.47
CA LEU A 31 -2.53 11.72 -9.53
C LEU A 31 -1.46 12.75 -9.13
N ALA A 32 -0.21 12.31 -8.97
CA ALA A 32 0.91 13.22 -8.72
C ALA A 32 1.15 14.17 -9.91
N CYS A 33 1.10 13.65 -11.14
CA CYS A 33 1.21 14.50 -12.35
C CYS A 33 0.08 15.53 -12.40
N TRP A 34 -1.16 15.10 -12.14
CA TRP A 34 -2.31 16.01 -12.09
C TRP A 34 -2.15 17.07 -10.99
N ALA A 35 -1.66 16.69 -9.80
CA ALA A 35 -1.43 17.62 -8.70
C ALA A 35 -0.35 18.66 -9.05
N ASP A 36 0.70 18.27 -9.79
CA ASP A 36 1.75 19.18 -10.28
C ASP A 36 1.18 20.22 -11.25
N GLU A 37 0.35 19.80 -12.21
CA GLU A 37 -0.34 20.71 -13.15
C GLU A 37 -1.23 21.74 -12.42
N ASN A 38 -1.73 21.38 -11.24
CA ASN A 38 -2.59 22.23 -10.41
C ASN A 38 -1.83 22.97 -9.29
N GLN A 39 -0.48 22.92 -9.27
CA GLN A 39 0.36 23.59 -8.26
C GLN A 39 0.07 23.12 -6.82
N LEU A 40 -0.33 21.86 -6.67
CA LEU A 40 -0.63 21.23 -5.39
C LEU A 40 0.57 20.39 -4.91
N ASP A 41 1.67 21.08 -4.58
CA ASP A 41 2.96 20.42 -4.29
C ASP A 41 2.92 19.43 -3.12
N GLY A 42 2.11 19.67 -2.09
CA GLY A 42 1.97 18.77 -0.95
C GLY A 42 1.29 17.46 -1.34
N ILE A 43 0.19 17.56 -2.09
CA ILE A 43 -0.52 16.41 -2.64
C ILE A 43 0.37 15.67 -3.65
N LYS A 44 1.09 16.38 -4.52
CA LYS A 44 2.05 15.77 -5.45
C LYS A 44 3.07 14.91 -4.71
N ASN A 45 3.73 15.47 -3.71
CA ASN A 45 4.76 14.75 -2.96
C ASN A 45 4.19 13.53 -2.23
N PHE A 46 3.00 13.67 -1.64
CA PHE A 46 2.28 12.57 -1.01
C PHE A 46 1.99 11.44 -2.01
N MET A 47 1.39 11.76 -3.16
CA MET A 47 1.06 10.78 -4.20
C MET A 47 2.33 10.13 -4.80
N MET A 48 3.42 10.89 -4.97
CA MET A 48 4.70 10.33 -5.42
C MET A 48 5.29 9.33 -4.41
N LYS A 49 5.16 9.59 -3.11
CA LYS A 49 5.60 8.68 -2.05
C LYS A 49 4.80 7.38 -2.08
N HIS A 50 3.47 7.49 -2.08
CA HIS A 50 2.57 6.33 -2.18
C HIS A 50 2.80 5.52 -3.46
N SER A 51 3.05 6.18 -4.60
CA SER A 51 3.41 5.47 -5.84
C SER A 51 4.67 4.61 -5.69
N GLN A 52 5.66 5.05 -4.92
CA GLN A 52 6.89 4.29 -4.67
C GLN A 52 6.65 3.16 -3.66
N GLU A 53 5.86 3.40 -2.62
CA GLU A 53 5.48 2.40 -1.61
C GLU A 53 4.75 1.22 -2.25
N GLU A 54 3.77 1.47 -3.12
CA GLU A 54 3.04 0.41 -3.80
C GLU A 54 3.91 -0.42 -4.75
N ARG A 55 4.97 0.18 -5.32
CA ARG A 55 5.98 -0.60 -6.07
C ARG A 55 6.77 -1.52 -5.16
N VAL A 56 7.08 -1.09 -3.94
CA VAL A 56 7.75 -1.94 -2.94
C VAL A 56 6.80 -3.05 -2.47
N HIS A 57 5.53 -2.76 -2.24
CA HIS A 57 4.50 -3.75 -1.90
C HIS A 57 4.39 -4.81 -2.98
N MET A 58 4.24 -4.39 -4.24
CA MET A 58 4.22 -5.28 -5.41
C MET A 58 5.44 -6.22 -5.42
N VAL A 59 6.65 -5.68 -5.26
CA VAL A 59 7.90 -6.46 -5.28
C VAL A 59 7.93 -7.47 -4.13
N LYS A 60 7.54 -7.08 -2.92
CA LYS A 60 7.47 -8.00 -1.77
C LYS A 60 6.50 -9.15 -1.99
N VAL A 61 5.32 -8.88 -2.55
CA VAL A 61 4.36 -9.94 -2.87
C VAL A 61 4.92 -10.84 -3.98
N MET A 62 5.60 -10.28 -4.99
CA MET A 62 6.28 -11.06 -6.04
C MET A 62 7.38 -11.95 -5.50
N GLU A 63 8.24 -11.43 -4.61
CA GLU A 63 9.29 -12.19 -3.93
C GLU A 63 8.68 -13.30 -3.11
N TYR A 64 7.64 -13.02 -2.32
CA TYR A 64 6.92 -14.03 -1.55
C TYR A 64 6.34 -15.14 -2.44
N VAL A 65 5.69 -14.80 -3.56
CA VAL A 65 5.14 -15.80 -4.50
C VAL A 65 6.26 -16.66 -5.10
N GLN A 66 7.40 -16.06 -5.47
CA GLN A 66 8.55 -16.74 -6.05
C GLN A 66 9.29 -17.63 -5.05
N GLU A 67 9.54 -17.14 -3.83
CA GLU A 67 10.28 -17.84 -2.79
C GLU A 67 9.50 -19.00 -2.19
N ARG A 68 8.20 -18.79 -1.95
CA ARG A 68 7.40 -19.77 -1.23
C ARG A 68 6.91 -20.83 -2.19
N GLY A 69 6.57 -20.45 -3.43
CA GLY A 69 5.79 -21.29 -4.32
C GLY A 69 4.72 -22.00 -3.52
N GLY A 70 3.94 -21.31 -2.68
CA GLY A 70 3.90 -21.53 -1.22
C GLY A 70 2.75 -22.07 -0.40
N ILE A 71 2.96 -23.05 0.43
CA ILE A 71 1.95 -23.56 1.36
C ILE A 71 1.37 -22.44 2.23
N VAL A 72 0.04 -22.22 2.21
CA VAL A 72 -0.61 -21.33 3.20
C VAL A 72 -1.56 -22.08 4.11
N LYS A 73 -2.15 -23.20 3.66
CA LYS A 73 -2.93 -24.04 4.57
C LYS A 73 -2.08 -24.98 5.43
N MET A 74 -1.00 -25.56 4.87
CA MET A 74 0.00 -26.30 5.67
C MET A 74 0.82 -25.33 6.55
N SER A 75 0.89 -24.01 6.27
CA SER A 75 1.81 -23.14 7.01
C SER A 75 1.49 -23.02 8.50
N LYS A 76 0.20 -23.02 8.85
CA LYS A 76 -0.23 -22.99 10.24
C LYS A 76 -0.18 -24.36 10.91
N ASP A 77 -0.41 -25.42 10.14
CA ASP A 77 -0.41 -26.80 10.63
C ASP A 77 1.03 -27.42 10.65
N GLU A 78 2.00 -26.83 9.94
CA GLU A 78 3.42 -27.22 9.85
C GLU A 78 4.38 -26.21 10.51
N GLU A 79 3.87 -25.21 11.24
CA GLU A 79 4.69 -24.19 11.93
C GLU A 79 5.55 -23.31 10.98
N ASP A 80 5.04 -23.00 9.79
CA ASP A 80 5.67 -22.09 8.84
C ASP A 80 5.35 -20.62 9.18
N TRP A 81 6.04 -20.14 10.21
CA TRP A 81 5.87 -18.82 10.81
C TRP A 81 6.10 -17.64 9.84
N ALA A 82 6.95 -17.80 8.83
CA ALA A 82 7.23 -16.73 7.87
C ALA A 82 6.01 -16.38 6.99
N THR A 83 5.23 -17.38 6.56
CA THR A 83 3.99 -17.20 5.79
C THR A 83 2.95 -16.48 6.65
N TRP A 84 2.82 -16.92 7.89
CA TRP A 84 1.91 -16.33 8.85
C TRP A 84 2.23 -14.85 9.08
N ASN A 85 3.49 -14.54 9.37
CA ASN A 85 3.95 -13.17 9.61
C ASN A 85 3.74 -12.27 8.39
N PHE A 86 4.03 -12.76 7.18
CA PHE A 86 3.79 -12.02 5.94
C PHE A 86 2.30 -11.66 5.76
N LEU A 87 1.39 -12.61 5.98
CA LEU A 87 -0.05 -12.34 5.86
C LEU A 87 -0.57 -11.39 6.95
N GLN A 88 -0.02 -11.46 8.17
CA GLN A 88 -0.36 -10.49 9.21
C GLN A 88 0.11 -9.09 8.85
N TRP A 89 1.33 -8.95 8.31
CA TRP A 89 1.83 -7.68 7.80
C TRP A 89 0.93 -7.14 6.68
N LEU A 90 0.62 -7.95 5.65
CA LEU A 90 -0.20 -7.52 4.51
C LEU A 90 -1.57 -7.01 4.97
N VAL A 91 -2.23 -7.70 5.90
CA VAL A 91 -3.53 -7.27 6.42
C VAL A 91 -3.40 -6.01 7.28
N ALA A 92 -2.33 -5.88 8.07
CA ALA A 92 -2.11 -4.69 8.87
C ALA A 92 -1.88 -3.46 7.99
N GLU A 93 -1.03 -3.59 6.97
CA GLU A 93 -0.71 -2.55 5.98
C GLU A 93 -1.98 -2.00 5.33
N GLN A 94 -2.80 -2.88 4.74
CA GLN A 94 -3.99 -2.48 3.99
C GLN A 94 -5.04 -1.78 4.87
N ARG A 95 -5.15 -2.17 6.16
CA ARG A 95 -6.06 -1.47 7.09
C ARG A 95 -5.59 -0.07 7.44
N GLU A 96 -4.29 0.14 7.56
CA GLU A 96 -3.74 1.46 7.85
C GLU A 96 -3.85 2.38 6.63
N GLU A 97 -3.65 1.85 5.42
CA GLU A 97 -3.89 2.59 4.17
C GLU A 97 -5.36 2.98 4.01
N GLU A 98 -6.31 2.06 4.27
CA GLU A 98 -7.73 2.36 4.25
C GLU A 98 -8.09 3.46 5.26
N LYS A 99 -7.58 3.33 6.49
CA LYS A 99 -7.80 4.34 7.54
C LYS A 99 -7.22 5.69 7.15
N LEU A 100 -6.00 5.74 6.63
CA LEU A 100 -5.37 6.97 6.17
C LEU A 100 -6.19 7.63 5.06
N ALA A 101 -6.68 6.85 4.09
CA ALA A 101 -7.52 7.35 3.02
C ALA A 101 -8.84 7.93 3.54
N LEU A 102 -9.49 7.25 4.49
CA LEU A 102 -10.72 7.73 5.14
C LEU A 102 -10.46 9.01 5.94
N ASP A 103 -9.40 9.06 6.75
CA ASP A 103 -9.05 10.24 7.55
C ASP A 103 -8.76 11.46 6.66
N LEU A 104 -8.15 11.27 5.48
CA LEU A 104 -7.92 12.33 4.51
C LEU A 104 -9.20 12.77 3.82
N LEU A 105 -10.11 11.83 3.51
CA LEU A 105 -11.41 12.14 2.93
C LEU A 105 -12.27 12.95 3.91
N ASP A 106 -12.35 12.52 5.18
CA ASP A 106 -13.08 13.23 6.23
C ASP A 106 -12.57 14.66 6.39
N LYS A 107 -11.25 14.86 6.37
CA LYS A 107 -10.65 16.21 6.39
C LYS A 107 -11.06 17.03 5.17
N ALA A 108 -11.03 16.44 3.98
CA ALA A 108 -11.44 17.13 2.76
C ALA A 108 -12.93 17.52 2.80
N GLU A 109 -13.80 16.65 3.33
CA GLU A 109 -15.23 16.95 3.51
C GLU A 109 -15.46 18.09 4.52
N LEU A 110 -14.75 18.08 5.65
CA LEU A 110 -14.82 19.15 6.66
C LEU A 110 -14.40 20.52 6.11
N GLU A 111 -13.43 20.54 5.20
CA GLU A 111 -12.97 21.75 4.51
C GLU A 111 -13.91 22.20 3.37
N GLY A 112 -15.02 21.49 3.14
CA GLY A 112 -16.06 21.84 2.18
C GLY A 112 -16.07 21.02 0.89
N GLY A 113 -15.30 19.93 0.84
CA GLY A 113 -15.31 18.93 -0.23
C GLY A 113 -15.19 19.53 -1.62
N ALA A 114 -16.17 19.25 -2.48
CA ALA A 114 -16.22 19.78 -3.85
C ALA A 114 -16.39 21.31 -3.92
N THR A 115 -16.87 21.95 -2.86
CA THR A 115 -17.11 23.40 -2.78
C THR A 115 -16.04 24.16 -1.99
N MET A 116 -14.91 23.52 -1.72
CA MET A 116 -13.82 24.05 -0.91
C MET A 116 -13.30 25.40 -1.45
N SER A 117 -13.11 26.36 -0.54
CA SER A 117 -12.50 27.66 -0.87
C SER A 117 -11.02 27.48 -1.23
N ASP A 118 -10.44 28.43 -1.97
CA ASP A 118 -9.02 28.32 -2.36
C ASP A 118 -8.06 28.37 -1.16
N VAL A 119 -8.45 29.07 -0.08
CA VAL A 119 -7.71 29.05 1.20
C VAL A 119 -7.75 27.66 1.83
N ALA A 120 -8.92 27.03 1.87
CA ALA A 120 -9.07 25.69 2.41
C ALA A 120 -8.33 24.64 1.57
N LYS A 121 -8.32 24.77 0.23
CA LYS A 121 -7.50 23.92 -0.65
C LYS A 121 -6.00 24.07 -0.36
N PHE A 122 -5.55 25.30 -0.12
CA PHE A 122 -4.15 25.57 0.19
C PHE A 122 -3.73 24.93 1.53
N GLU A 123 -4.55 25.07 2.58
CA GLU A 123 -4.28 24.48 3.89
C GLU A 123 -4.36 22.94 3.85
N LEU A 124 -5.32 22.37 3.11
CA LEU A 124 -5.42 20.93 2.91
C LEU A 124 -4.19 20.40 2.17
N ASN A 125 -3.75 21.07 1.09
CA ASN A 125 -2.55 20.69 0.35
C ASN A 125 -1.31 20.66 1.25
N LYS A 126 -1.14 21.68 2.09
CA LYS A 126 -0.04 21.75 3.05
C LYS A 126 -0.13 20.61 4.08
N THR A 127 -1.32 20.36 4.60
CA THR A 127 -1.58 19.29 5.59
C THR A 127 -1.23 17.94 5.00
N ILE A 128 -1.77 17.59 3.83
CA ILE A 128 -1.48 16.34 3.12
C ILE A 128 0.02 16.17 2.86
N GLY A 129 0.71 17.22 2.42
CA GLY A 129 2.15 17.18 2.19
C GLY A 129 3.00 16.93 3.45
N THR A 130 2.42 17.09 4.64
CA THR A 130 3.08 16.82 5.93
C THR A 130 2.52 15.61 6.67
N THR A 131 1.49 14.96 6.13
CA THR A 131 0.93 13.73 6.72
C THR A 131 1.99 12.64 6.64
N GLY A 132 2.56 12.30 7.80
CA GLY A 132 3.45 11.16 7.94
C GLY A 132 2.66 9.85 7.85
N GLN A 133 3.35 8.77 7.50
CA GLN A 133 2.88 7.44 7.81
C GLN A 133 3.50 7.04 9.14
N ASP A 134 2.66 6.74 10.13
CA ASP A 134 3.09 6.30 11.46
C ASP A 134 3.53 4.82 11.48
N PHE A 135 3.47 4.13 10.34
CA PHE A 135 3.89 2.74 10.25
C PHE A 135 5.34 2.62 9.78
N PRO A 136 6.12 1.70 10.39
CA PRO A 136 7.48 1.46 9.99
C PRO A 136 7.53 1.03 8.52
N THR A 137 8.53 1.53 7.78
CA THR A 137 8.71 1.15 6.37
C THR A 137 8.85 -0.35 6.25
N ALA A 138 8.62 -0.84 5.03
CA ALA A 138 8.88 -2.20 4.61
C ALA A 138 10.18 -2.84 5.19
N ASP A 139 11.24 -2.05 5.40
CA ASP A 139 12.52 -2.49 5.96
C ASP A 139 12.52 -2.64 7.49
N GLN A 140 11.65 -1.90 8.18
CA GLN A 140 11.50 -1.90 9.63
C GLN A 140 10.54 -3.00 10.13
N ILE A 141 9.70 -3.53 9.22
CA ILE A 141 8.90 -4.74 9.41
C ILE A 141 9.30 -5.72 8.30
N ASN A 142 10.53 -6.23 8.35
CA ASN A 142 10.90 -7.36 7.50
C ASN A 142 10.61 -8.66 8.28
N PRO A 143 9.49 -9.38 8.00
CA PRO A 143 9.20 -10.66 8.63
C PRO A 143 10.15 -11.78 8.17
N LEU A 144 11.05 -11.51 7.22
CA LEU A 144 12.11 -12.38 6.71
C LEU A 144 13.51 -11.95 7.19
N ALA A 145 13.60 -10.97 8.11
CA ALA A 145 14.90 -10.51 8.64
C ALA A 145 15.55 -11.48 9.65
N GLU A 146 14.94 -12.63 9.93
CA GLU A 146 15.59 -13.79 10.56
C GLU A 146 15.18 -15.09 9.87
#